data_AF-A0A5T5X103-F1
#
_entry.id   AF-A0A5T5X103-F1
#
_cell.length_a   1.000
_cell.length_b   1.000
_cell.length_c   1.000
_cell.angle_alpha   90.00
_cell.angle_beta   90.00
_cell.angle_gamma   90.00
#
_symmetry.space_group_name_H-M   'P 1'
#
loop_
_entity.id
_entity.type
_entity.pdbx_description
1 polymer ?
#
loop_
_entity_poly.entity_id
_entity_poly.type
_entity_poly.pdbx_seq_one_letter_code
_entity_poly.pdbx_strand_id
1 'polypeptide(L)'
;MSELDIAKWSGRVNVNQNRVYNHVSEEDMLDKIKTIKLSMKNYCQRKSIPTNELTVDFDNLNQGAIHLTEFGYCVHNYLVRPCTKINEFIEYDNETLEMKSIDRIRLESIREKVTKLKSITQTAYENGDYSADKWLQHHEKNLERINKLLNN
;
A
#
# COMPACT_ATOMS: atom_id res chain seq x y z
N MET A 1 -16.11 -18.76 23.03
CA MET A 1 -14.97 -19.20 23.86
C MET A 1 -14.49 -18.02 24.69
N SER A 2 -14.07 -18.25 25.93
CA SER A 2 -13.50 -17.21 26.79
C SER A 2 -12.05 -16.91 26.41
N GLU A 3 -11.51 -15.77 26.84
CA GLU A 3 -10.08 -15.42 26.65
C GLU A 3 -9.16 -16.48 27.27
N LEU A 4 -9.59 -17.11 28.37
CA LEU A 4 -8.85 -18.19 29.01
C LEU A 4 -8.83 -19.45 28.14
N ASP A 5 -9.94 -19.78 27.47
CA ASP A 5 -10.00 -20.94 26.57
C ASP A 5 -9.09 -20.74 25.36
N ILE A 6 -9.07 -19.53 24.79
CA ILE A 6 -8.19 -19.16 23.68
C ILE A 6 -6.73 -19.27 24.11
N ALA A 7 -6.39 -18.76 25.30
CA ALA A 7 -5.02 -18.83 25.81
C ALA A 7 -4.58 -20.28 26.03
N LYS A 8 -5.42 -21.11 26.65
CA LYS A 8 -5.14 -22.54 26.89
C LYS A 8 -4.99 -23.32 25.58
N TRP A 9 -5.93 -23.15 24.65
CA TRP A 9 -5.89 -23.85 23.36
C TRP A 9 -4.68 -23.43 22.52
N SER A 10 -4.27 -22.16 22.63
CA SER A 10 -3.10 -21.60 21.96
C SER A 10 -1.76 -21.84 22.69
N GLY A 11 -1.76 -22.55 23.83
CA GLY A 11 -0.54 -22.79 24.62
C GLY A 11 0.09 -21.53 25.24
N ARG A 12 -0.69 -20.47 25.45
CA ARG A 12 -0.21 -19.18 25.96
C ARG A 12 -0.13 -19.19 27.49
N VAL A 13 0.94 -18.60 28.02
CA VAL A 13 1.16 -18.45 29.47
C VAL A 13 0.27 -17.35 30.06
N ASN A 14 -0.11 -16.35 29.26
CA ASN A 14 -0.91 -15.22 29.71
C ASN A 14 -1.98 -14.83 28.68
N VAL A 15 -3.21 -14.58 29.14
CA VAL A 15 -4.34 -14.12 28.32
C VAL A 15 -4.05 -12.81 27.57
N ASN A 16 -3.16 -11.97 28.10
CA ASN A 16 -2.76 -10.72 27.44
C ASN A 16 -2.05 -10.97 26.08
N GLN A 17 -1.56 -12.18 25.84
CA GLN A 17 -0.97 -12.59 24.56
C GLN A 17 -2.04 -12.80 23.47
N ASN A 18 -3.33 -12.84 23.82
CA ASN A 18 -4.43 -12.98 22.85
C ASN A 18 -4.62 -11.74 21.97
N ARG A 19 -4.16 -10.56 22.41
CA ARG A 19 -4.26 -9.31 21.66
C ARG A 19 -3.65 -9.40 20.25
N VAL A 20 -2.56 -10.15 20.10
CA VAL A 20 -1.80 -10.22 18.83
C VAL A 20 -2.56 -10.98 17.75
N TYR A 21 -3.46 -11.89 18.14
CA TYR A 21 -4.31 -12.68 17.24
C TYR A 21 -5.75 -12.66 17.74
N ASN A 22 -6.31 -11.46 17.80
CA ASN A 22 -7.71 -11.26 18.14
C ASN A 22 -8.53 -11.15 16.86
N HIS A 23 -9.26 -12.21 16.52
CA HIS A 23 -10.19 -12.23 15.38
C HIS A 23 -11.60 -11.76 15.75
N VAL A 24 -11.81 -11.24 16.96
CA VAL A 24 -13.08 -10.66 17.37
C VAL A 24 -13.26 -9.33 16.64
N SER A 25 -14.36 -9.20 15.90
CA SER A 25 -14.67 -7.96 15.18
C SER A 25 -15.08 -6.84 16.13
N GLU A 26 -15.11 -5.61 15.62
CA GLU A 26 -15.59 -4.46 16.40
C GLU A 26 -17.07 -4.64 16.81
N GLU A 27 -17.88 -5.21 15.92
CA GLU A 27 -19.29 -5.50 16.15
C GLU A 27 -19.49 -6.52 17.28
N ASP A 28 -18.71 -7.60 17.27
CA ASP A 28 -18.75 -8.63 18.31
C ASP A 28 -18.36 -8.08 19.68
N MET A 29 -17.40 -7.15 19.74
CA MET A 29 -17.05 -6.46 20.98
C MET A 29 -18.16 -5.52 21.45
N LEU A 30 -18.83 -4.81 20.54
CA LEU A 30 -19.96 -3.95 20.88
C LEU A 30 -21.12 -4.77 21.47
N ASP A 31 -21.41 -5.95 20.92
CA ASP A 31 -22.46 -6.83 21.44
C ASP A 31 -22.10 -7.38 22.82
N LYS A 32 -20.83 -7.76 23.06
CA LYS A 32 -20.35 -8.09 24.41
C LYS A 32 -20.55 -6.92 25.38
N ILE A 33 -20.19 -5.69 25.01
CA ILE A 33 -20.36 -4.51 25.87
C ILE A 33 -21.84 -4.24 26.19
N LYS A 34 -22.75 -4.39 25.22
CA LYS A 34 -24.20 -4.25 25.43
C LYS A 34 -24.72 -5.24 26.48
N THR A 35 -24.21 -6.47 26.51
CA THR A 35 -24.63 -7.48 27.51
C THR A 35 -24.23 -7.13 28.94
N ILE A 36 -23.18 -6.32 29.14
CA ILE A 36 -22.65 -5.97 30.47
C ILE A 36 -23.54 -4.92 31.18
N LYS A 37 -24.61 -4.41 30.54
CA LYS A 37 -25.55 -3.42 31.12
C LYS A 37 -24.85 -2.24 31.82
N LEU A 38 -23.72 -1.78 31.28
CA LEU A 38 -23.04 -0.59 31.77
C LEU A 38 -23.96 0.62 31.57
N SER A 39 -24.08 1.50 32.58
CA SER A 39 -24.90 2.70 32.49
C SER A 39 -24.44 3.56 31.31
N MET A 40 -25.24 3.54 30.24
CA MET A 40 -24.94 4.12 28.94
C MET A 40 -24.76 5.64 29.01
N LYS A 41 -23.52 6.12 29.15
CA LYS A 41 -23.09 7.40 28.57
C LYS A 41 -21.62 7.31 28.14
N ASN A 42 -21.40 7.18 26.84
CA ASN A 42 -20.22 7.67 26.10
C ASN A 42 -18.94 6.81 25.99
N TYR A 43 -18.97 5.50 26.23
CA TYR A 43 -17.75 4.67 26.04
C TYR A 43 -17.40 4.37 24.57
N CYS A 44 -18.35 4.52 23.65
CA CYS A 44 -18.22 4.12 22.23
C CYS A 44 -18.48 5.30 21.28
N GLN A 45 -17.99 6.50 21.60
CA GLN A 45 -18.06 7.59 20.63
C GLN A 45 -17.05 7.31 19.52
N ARG A 46 -17.56 6.89 18.36
CA ARG A 46 -16.76 6.68 17.15
C ARG A 46 -16.11 8.01 16.80
N LYS A 47 -14.86 8.23 17.20
CA LYS A 47 -14.09 9.35 16.67
C LYS A 47 -13.91 9.05 15.18
N SER A 48 -14.47 9.90 14.31
CA SER A 48 -14.04 9.92 12.93
C SER A 48 -12.56 10.29 12.97
N ILE A 49 -11.69 9.30 12.82
CA ILE A 49 -10.33 9.60 12.42
C ILE A 49 -10.52 10.28 11.06
N PRO A 50 -10.13 11.55 10.88
CA PRO A 50 -10.14 12.11 9.55
C PRO A 50 -9.31 11.16 8.70
N THR A 51 -9.93 10.57 7.69
CA THR A 51 -9.21 9.93 6.62
C THR A 51 -8.46 11.08 5.96
N ASN A 52 -7.30 11.43 6.51
CA ASN A 52 -6.26 12.01 5.70
C ASN A 52 -5.93 10.88 4.72
N GLU A 53 -6.72 10.78 3.65
CA GLU A 53 -6.19 10.39 2.38
C GLU A 53 -4.98 11.30 2.21
N LEU A 54 -3.81 10.78 2.61
CA LEU A 54 -2.55 11.38 2.30
C LEU A 54 -2.49 11.30 0.79
N THR A 55 -3.13 12.25 0.10
CA THR A 55 -2.89 12.48 -1.30
C THR A 55 -1.42 12.85 -1.35
N VAL A 56 -0.59 11.94 -1.82
CA VAL A 56 0.74 12.33 -2.25
C VAL A 56 0.48 13.26 -3.40
N ASP A 57 0.74 14.52 -3.09
CA ASP A 57 0.88 15.53 -4.07
C ASP A 57 2.07 15.12 -4.94
N PHE A 58 1.77 14.45 -6.05
CA PHE A 58 2.76 14.08 -7.06
C PHE A 58 3.49 15.33 -7.56
N ASP A 59 2.93 16.53 -7.37
CA ASP A 59 3.56 17.79 -7.69
C ASP A 59 4.66 18.19 -6.71
N ASN A 60 4.56 17.78 -5.45
CA ASN A 60 5.51 18.08 -4.36
C ASN A 60 6.25 16.84 -3.83
N LEU A 61 6.76 16.01 -4.74
CA LEU A 61 7.53 14.82 -4.39
C LEU A 61 8.98 15.15 -4.00
N ASN A 62 9.33 14.87 -2.74
CA ASN A 62 10.69 15.07 -2.22
C ASN A 62 11.64 13.90 -2.49
N GLN A 63 11.13 12.74 -2.91
CA GLN A 63 11.93 11.54 -3.19
C GLN A 63 11.24 10.63 -4.21
N GLY A 64 12.04 9.86 -4.95
CA GLY A 64 11.57 9.04 -6.07
C GLY A 64 11.45 7.53 -5.79
N ALA A 65 11.77 7.06 -4.58
CA ALA A 65 11.56 5.66 -4.17
C ALA A 65 10.07 5.37 -3.92
N ILE A 66 9.29 5.29 -4.99
CA ILE A 66 7.84 5.13 -4.95
C ILE A 66 7.42 4.01 -5.90
N HIS A 67 6.61 3.10 -5.39
CA HIS A 67 5.88 2.17 -6.24
C HIS A 67 4.56 2.80 -6.64
N LEU A 68 4.29 2.89 -7.95
CA LEU A 68 3.02 3.38 -8.49
C LEU A 68 2.25 2.21 -9.12
N THR A 69 0.97 2.10 -8.77
CA THR A 69 0.01 1.11 -9.29
C THR A 69 -1.30 1.81 -9.64
N GLU A 70 -2.21 1.11 -10.30
CA GLU A 70 -3.56 1.63 -10.60
C GLU A 70 -4.39 1.92 -9.33
N PHE A 71 -4.12 1.19 -8.23
CA PHE A 71 -4.85 1.31 -6.97
C PHE A 71 -4.28 2.38 -6.03
N GLY A 72 -3.12 2.94 -6.36
CA GLY A 72 -2.42 3.89 -5.51
C GLY A 72 -0.90 3.71 -5.57
N TYR A 73 -0.21 4.20 -4.55
CA TYR A 73 1.24 4.15 -4.50
C TYR A 73 1.75 3.84 -3.09
N CYS A 74 2.99 3.37 -3.01
CA CYS A 74 3.70 3.18 -1.74
C CYS A 74 5.02 3.94 -1.78
N VAL A 75 5.27 4.75 -0.75
CA VAL A 75 6.48 5.56 -0.61
C VAL A 75 7.48 4.83 0.29
N HIS A 76 8.73 4.71 -0.15
CA HIS A 76 9.79 3.98 0.53
C HIS A 76 11.06 4.82 0.65
N ASN A 77 11.95 4.49 1.57
CA ASN A 77 13.31 5.04 1.56
C ASN A 77 14.18 4.30 0.53
N TYR A 78 15.15 4.99 -0.10
CA TYR A 78 16.11 4.38 -1.04
C TYR A 78 16.90 3.20 -0.46
N LEU A 79 17.10 3.16 0.86
CA LEU A 79 17.73 2.05 1.57
C LEU A 79 16.98 0.71 1.39
N VAL A 80 15.69 0.76 1.05
CA VAL A 80 14.88 -0.43 0.76
C VAL A 80 14.92 -0.71 -0.73
N ARG A 81 15.22 -1.95 -1.13
CA ARG A 81 15.20 -2.34 -2.54
C ARG A 81 13.77 -2.37 -3.08
N PRO A 82 13.51 -1.92 -4.33
CA PRO A 82 12.17 -2.02 -4.93
C PRO A 82 11.68 -3.47 -4.99
N CYS A 83 10.38 -3.66 -4.75
CA CYS A 83 9.71 -4.95 -4.85
C CYS A 83 9.69 -5.44 -6.30
N THR A 84 10.10 -6.70 -6.54
CA THR A 84 10.06 -7.31 -7.89
C THR A 84 8.66 -7.78 -8.25
N LYS A 85 7.89 -8.26 -7.27
CA LYS A 85 6.55 -8.82 -7.47
C LYS A 85 5.52 -7.82 -7.98
N ILE A 86 5.70 -6.54 -7.66
CA ILE A 86 4.79 -5.49 -8.12
C ILE A 86 4.77 -5.36 -9.65
N ASN A 87 5.87 -5.78 -10.28
CA ASN A 87 6.03 -5.77 -11.72
C ASN A 87 5.55 -7.08 -12.38
N GLU A 88 5.61 -8.21 -11.66
CA GLU A 88 5.18 -9.53 -12.16
C GLU A 88 3.65 -9.60 -12.34
N PHE A 89 2.88 -8.94 -11.46
CA PHE A 89 1.41 -8.88 -11.57
C PHE A 89 0.95 -8.21 -12.89
N ILE A 90 1.67 -7.18 -13.33
CA ILE A 90 1.38 -6.44 -14.56
C ILE A 90 1.71 -7.26 -15.82
N GLU A 91 2.70 -8.15 -15.76
CA GLU A 91 3.10 -8.98 -16.91
C GLU A 91 2.05 -10.04 -17.25
N TYR A 92 1.40 -10.63 -16.25
CA TYR A 92 0.42 -11.70 -16.46
C TYR A 92 -0.94 -11.19 -16.99
N ASP A 93 -1.39 -10.00 -16.55
CA ASP A 93 -2.72 -9.48 -16.92
C ASP A 93 -2.77 -8.88 -18.33
N ASN A 94 -1.62 -8.45 -18.88
CA ASN A 94 -1.59 -7.69 -20.13
C ASN A 94 -1.36 -8.52 -21.40
N GLU A 95 -1.05 -9.82 -21.30
CA GLU A 95 -0.88 -10.68 -22.49
C GLU A 95 -2.20 -10.98 -23.23
N THR A 96 -3.36 -10.65 -22.64
CA THR A 96 -4.68 -11.09 -23.15
C THR A 96 -5.76 -10.03 -23.33
N LEU A 97 -5.50 -8.73 -23.06
CA LEU A 97 -6.55 -7.71 -23.06
C LEU A 97 -6.41 -6.69 -24.20
N GLU A 98 -7.41 -6.65 -25.10
CA GLU A 98 -7.63 -5.52 -26.01
C GLU A 98 -7.87 -4.25 -25.17
N MET A 99 -6.97 -3.27 -25.29
CA MET A 99 -6.97 -2.09 -24.44
C MET A 99 -8.09 -1.11 -24.86
N LYS A 100 -9.03 -0.81 -23.95
CA LYS A 100 -10.07 0.20 -24.22
C LYS A 100 -9.46 1.60 -24.24
N SER A 101 -10.11 2.54 -24.93
CA SER A 101 -9.63 3.93 -25.04
C SER A 101 -9.44 4.64 -23.69
N ILE A 102 -10.31 4.35 -22.71
CA ILE A 102 -10.20 4.85 -21.32
C ILE A 102 -8.95 4.32 -20.62
N ASP A 103 -8.55 3.09 -20.91
CA ASP A 103 -7.36 2.47 -20.32
C ASP A 103 -6.09 3.10 -20.90
N ARG A 104 -6.11 3.51 -22.17
CA ARG A 104 -5.00 4.23 -22.81
C ARG A 104 -4.72 5.60 -22.17
N ILE A 105 -5.75 6.41 -21.92
CA ILE A 105 -5.60 7.73 -21.26
C ILE A 105 -5.04 7.56 -19.83
N ARG A 106 -5.55 6.57 -19.09
CA ARG A 106 -5.03 6.25 -17.75
C ARG A 106 -3.57 5.82 -17.80
N LEU A 107 -3.22 4.98 -18.77
CA LEU A 107 -1.86 4.49 -18.95
C LEU A 107 -0.88 5.61 -19.34
N GLU A 108 -1.31 6.58 -20.15
CA GLU A 108 -0.53 7.80 -20.43
C GLU A 108 -0.29 8.63 -19.16
N SER A 109 -1.32 8.82 -18.33
CA SER A 109 -1.17 9.51 -17.04
C SER A 109 -0.19 8.79 -16.10
N ILE A 110 -0.23 7.45 -16.07
CA ILE A 110 0.73 6.65 -15.30
C ILE A 110 2.14 6.83 -15.87
N ARG A 111 2.31 6.81 -17.20
CA ARG A 111 3.61 7.04 -17.86
C ARG A 111 4.23 8.36 -17.43
N GLU A 112 3.46 9.44 -17.41
CA GLU A 112 3.93 10.76 -16.99
C GLU A 112 4.42 10.75 -15.53
N LYS A 113 3.64 10.15 -14.63
CA LYS A 113 4.01 10.02 -13.21
C LYS A 113 5.29 9.20 -13.03
N VAL A 114 5.41 8.04 -13.69
CA VAL A 114 6.64 7.22 -13.62
C VAL A 114 7.83 7.95 -14.22
N THR A 115 7.63 8.75 -15.28
CA THR A 115 8.70 9.58 -15.87
C THR A 115 9.20 10.63 -14.88
N LYS A 116 8.28 11.26 -14.13
CA LYS A 116 8.63 12.19 -13.05
C LYS A 116 9.41 11.49 -11.93
N LEU A 117 8.97 10.31 -11.50
CA LEU A 117 9.67 9.50 -10.49
C LEU A 117 11.07 9.08 -10.93
N LYS A 118 11.23 8.74 -12.22
CA LYS A 118 12.54 8.46 -12.82
C LYS A 118 13.45 9.68 -12.70
N SER A 119 12.97 10.87 -13.08
CA SER A 119 13.75 12.11 -13.01
C SER A 119 14.22 12.43 -11.59
N ILE A 120 13.32 12.33 -10.59
CA ILE A 120 13.68 12.56 -9.18
C ILE A 120 14.71 11.53 -8.70
N THR A 121 14.53 10.26 -9.09
CA THR A 121 15.46 9.19 -8.72
C THR A 121 16.81 9.30 -9.41
N GLN A 122 16.84 9.83 -10.63
CA GLN A 122 18.08 10.13 -11.35
C GLN A 122 18.90 11.17 -10.58
N THR A 123 18.27 12.26 -10.12
CA THR A 123 18.93 13.26 -9.28
C THR A 123 19.44 12.66 -7.95
N ALA A 124 18.64 11.81 -7.30
CA ALA A 124 19.06 11.12 -6.07
C ALA A 124 20.29 10.21 -6.31
N TYR A 125 20.30 9.47 -7.42
CA TYR A 125 21.43 8.65 -7.83
C TYR A 125 22.69 9.49 -8.09
N GLU A 126 22.55 10.62 -8.80
CA GLU A 126 23.65 11.56 -9.06
C GLU A 126 24.21 12.22 -7.79
N ASN A 127 23.34 12.47 -6.80
CA ASN A 127 23.73 12.95 -5.48
C ASN A 127 24.42 11.88 -4.62
N GLY A 128 24.46 10.63 -5.06
CA GLY A 128 25.09 9.51 -4.37
C GLY A 128 24.20 8.83 -3.32
N ASP A 129 22.87 8.99 -3.40
CA ASP A 129 21.95 8.31 -2.48
C ASP A 129 22.07 6.79 -2.62
N TYR A 130 22.33 6.13 -1.50
CA TYR A 130 22.57 4.70 -1.47
C TYR A 130 21.36 3.90 -1.98
N SER A 131 21.59 2.99 -2.93
CA SER A 131 20.57 2.15 -3.57
C SER A 131 19.54 2.88 -4.45
N ALA A 132 19.73 4.17 -4.75
CA ALA A 132 18.91 4.91 -5.72
C ALA A 132 19.03 4.33 -7.15
N ASP A 133 20.17 3.74 -7.50
CA ASP A 133 20.42 3.03 -8.76
C ASP A 133 19.39 1.91 -9.02
N LYS A 134 19.03 1.16 -7.98
CA LYS A 134 18.06 0.06 -8.09
C LYS A 134 16.65 0.58 -8.35
N TRP A 135 16.29 1.71 -7.72
CA TRP A 135 15.01 2.38 -7.96
C TRP A 135 14.96 3.00 -9.36
N LEU A 136 16.07 3.55 -9.85
CA LEU A 136 16.18 4.07 -11.21
C LEU A 136 15.89 2.96 -12.23
N GLN A 137 16.58 1.81 -12.09
CA GLN A 137 16.35 0.63 -12.94
C GLN A 137 14.91 0.12 -12.85
N HIS A 138 14.29 0.18 -11.68
CA HIS A 138 12.88 -0.20 -11.50
C HIS A 138 11.95 0.70 -12.32
N HIS A 139 12.12 2.02 -12.24
CA HIS A 139 11.32 2.98 -13.01
C HIS A 139 11.53 2.84 -14.52
N GLU A 140 12.77 2.59 -14.96
CA GLU A 140 13.09 2.37 -16.36
C GLU A 140 12.37 1.15 -16.93
N LYS A 141 12.40 0.02 -16.23
CA LYS A 141 11.66 -1.18 -16.62
C LYS A 141 10.17 -0.93 -16.69
N ASN A 142 9.61 -0.17 -15.75
CA ASN A 142 8.19 0.17 -15.76
C ASN A 142 7.82 1.03 -16.98
N LEU A 143 8.65 2.04 -17.32
CA LEU A 143 8.44 2.85 -18.52
C LEU A 143 8.54 2.05 -19.81
N GLU A 144 9.52 1.14 -19.91
CA GLU A 144 9.67 0.27 -21.07
C GLU A 144 8.39 -0.56 -21.30
N ARG A 145 7.82 -1.12 -20.23
CA ARG A 145 6.56 -1.88 -20.29
C ARG A 145 5.38 -1.00 -20.69
N ILE A 146 5.21 0.14 -20.03
CA ILE A 146 4.10 1.07 -20.33
C ILE A 146 4.16 1.52 -21.80
N ASN A 147 5.36 1.80 -22.32
CA ASN A 147 5.54 2.18 -23.72
C ASN A 147 5.21 1.04 -24.69
N LYS A 148 5.54 -0.22 -24.35
CA LYS A 148 5.13 -1.39 -25.15
C LYS A 148 3.60 -1.49 -25.23
N LEU A 149 2.91 -1.31 -24.10
CA LEU A 149 1.44 -1.35 -24.06
C LEU A 149 0.78 -0.22 -24.83
N LEU A 150 1.34 1.00 -24.81
CA LEU A 150 0.80 2.15 -25.55
C LEU A 150 1.02 2.07 -27.07
N ASN A 151 2.02 1.31 -27.52
CA ASN A 151 2.40 1.16 -28.92
C ASN A 151 1.75 -0.06 -29.60
N ASN A 152 1.16 -0.98 -28.83
CA ASN A 152 0.25 -2.02 -29.32
C ASN A 152 -1.14 -1.44 -29.60
#